data_AF-A0A3A4KQP5-F1
#
_entry.id   AF-A0A3A4KQP5-F1
#
_cell.length_a   1.000
_cell.length_b   1.000
_cell.length_c   1.000
_cell.angle_alpha   90.00
_cell.angle_beta   90.00
_cell.angle_gamma   90.00
#
_symmetry.space_group_name_H-M   'P 1'
#
loop_
_entity.id
_entity.type
_entity.pdbx_description
1 polymer ?
#
loop_
_entity_poly.entity_id
_entity_poly.type
_entity_poly.pdbx_seq_one_letter_code
_entity_poly.pdbx_strand_id
1 'polypeptide(L)'
;MRNLRPSDLAREHGLSAQAIRNYERDGCLPAADRSDTGYRRYTEVHAAALRAFLALVPAHGHATASRIMNAVNDNDLETALDLIDRGHTQLLRDRETLAGVRRAVDHLTTEPATPQPPTAPYTIGELAHRLNLTTATLRSWEDAAILAPIRDPATGYRVYRADDIRDAELTHLLRRGGYPLERIAAVLDQIRKAGGTAALAATFADWQQRLTARGVAMLNAAALLGRYLSVRSSSTGETGAIRTGREAVASDQVLAQ
;
A
#
# COMPACT_ATOMS: atom_id res chain seq x y z
N MET A 1 16.54 -8.54 33.34
CA MET A 1 16.47 -7.74 32.08
C MET A 1 17.71 -6.85 32.02
N ARG A 2 18.38 -6.75 30.86
CA ARG A 2 19.55 -5.85 30.68
C ARG A 2 19.06 -4.42 30.46
N ASN A 3 19.61 -3.46 31.22
CA ASN A 3 19.32 -2.04 31.05
C ASN A 3 20.13 -1.46 29.89
N LEU A 4 19.50 -0.61 29.08
CA LEU A 4 20.09 0.07 27.93
C LEU A 4 19.89 1.58 28.08
N ARG A 5 20.90 2.36 27.67
CA ARG A 5 20.78 3.81 27.56
C ARG A 5 20.10 4.18 26.23
N PRO A 6 19.46 5.35 26.11
CA PRO A 6 18.90 5.84 24.85
C PRO A 6 19.89 5.77 23.66
N SER A 7 21.17 6.09 23.93
CA SER A 7 22.25 6.02 22.94
C SER A 7 22.54 4.60 22.45
N ASP A 8 22.29 3.59 23.28
CA ASP A 8 22.53 2.19 22.93
C ASP A 8 21.47 1.69 21.93
N LEU A 9 20.19 2.04 22.16
CA LEU A 9 19.09 1.77 21.21
C LEU A 9 19.32 2.49 19.88
N ALA A 10 19.77 3.74 19.94
CA ALA A 10 19.89 4.57 18.76
C ALA A 10 21.03 4.12 17.83
N ARG A 11 22.15 3.67 18.41
CA ARG A 11 23.37 3.29 17.68
C ARG A 11 23.18 2.10 16.75
N GLU A 12 22.35 1.13 17.11
CA GLU A 12 22.04 -0.02 16.26
C GLU A 12 21.41 0.39 14.92
N HIS A 13 20.70 1.51 14.89
CA HIS A 13 19.91 1.97 13.74
C HIS A 13 20.39 3.30 13.16
N GLY A 14 21.57 3.80 13.57
CA GLY A 14 22.08 5.10 13.14
C GLY A 14 21.19 6.30 13.53
N LEU A 15 20.39 6.15 14.59
CA LEU A 15 19.46 7.18 15.06
C LEU A 15 20.10 8.06 16.14
N SER A 16 19.49 9.22 16.39
CA SER A 16 19.83 10.06 17.53
C SER A 16 19.04 9.66 18.78
N ALA A 17 19.59 9.91 19.97
CA ALA A 17 18.86 9.75 21.22
C ALA A 17 17.61 10.65 21.32
N GLN A 18 17.55 11.76 20.56
CA GLN A 18 16.32 12.57 20.46
C GLN A 18 15.25 11.88 19.62
N ALA A 19 15.61 11.16 18.56
CA ALA A 19 14.66 10.39 17.76
C ALA A 19 13.98 9.30 18.59
N ILE A 20 14.75 8.58 19.42
CA ILE A 20 14.21 7.58 20.34
C ILE A 20 13.19 8.20 21.31
N ARG A 21 13.50 9.38 21.86
CA ARG A 21 12.59 10.12 22.74
C ARG A 21 11.32 10.60 22.04
N ASN A 22 11.43 10.98 20.76
CA ASN A 22 10.25 11.35 19.97
C ASN A 22 9.35 10.13 19.75
N TYR A 23 9.92 8.98 19.37
CA TYR A 23 9.14 7.75 19.19
C TYR A 23 8.48 7.25 20.48
N GLU A 24 9.13 7.39 21.62
CA GLU A 24 8.50 7.13 22.93
C GLU A 24 7.34 8.10 23.19
N ARG A 25 7.55 9.41 23.01
CA ARG A 25 6.51 10.43 23.22
C ARG A 25 5.30 10.19 22.31
N ASP A 26 5.54 9.78 21.07
CA ASP A 26 4.51 9.55 20.07
C ASP A 26 3.90 8.12 20.19
N GLY A 27 4.20 7.40 21.30
CA GLY A 27 3.64 6.09 21.64
C GLY A 27 4.09 4.93 20.74
N CYS A 28 5.07 5.15 19.88
CA CYS A 28 5.64 4.10 19.02
C CYS A 28 6.53 3.12 19.82
N LEU A 29 7.09 3.59 20.94
CA LEU A 29 7.79 2.76 21.93
C LEU A 29 6.98 2.77 23.24
N PRO A 30 7.00 1.67 24.02
CA PRO A 30 6.39 1.68 25.33
C PRO A 30 7.05 2.72 26.25
N ALA A 31 6.31 3.21 27.23
CA ALA A 31 6.82 4.17 28.19
C ALA A 31 8.00 3.58 28.98
N ALA A 32 9.11 4.32 29.02
CA ALA A 32 10.29 3.91 29.74
C ALA A 32 10.19 4.24 31.24
N ASP A 33 10.57 3.30 32.08
CA ASP A 33 10.74 3.54 33.51
C ASP A 33 11.83 4.60 33.75
N ARG A 34 11.75 5.28 34.89
CA ARG A 34 12.80 6.20 35.35
C ARG A 34 13.69 5.53 36.38
N SER A 35 14.99 5.82 36.35
CA SER A 35 15.91 5.48 37.43
C SER A 35 15.64 6.33 38.67
N ASP A 36 16.23 5.95 39.81
CA ASP A 36 16.22 6.75 41.05
C ASP A 36 16.82 8.15 40.85
N THR A 37 17.67 8.31 39.83
CA THR A 37 18.28 9.56 39.40
C THR A 37 17.48 10.31 38.32
N GLY A 38 16.29 9.83 37.95
CA GLY A 38 15.37 10.48 37.01
C GLY A 38 15.63 10.22 35.51
N TYR A 39 16.64 9.43 35.15
CA TYR A 39 16.95 9.11 33.75
C TYR A 39 16.07 7.99 33.22
N ARG A 40 15.68 8.06 31.93
CA ARG A 40 14.94 6.99 31.23
C ARG A 40 15.77 5.70 31.17
N ARG A 41 15.16 4.58 31.53
CA ARG A 41 15.73 3.23 31.43
C ARG A 41 15.04 2.45 30.32
N TYR A 42 15.77 2.19 29.24
CA TYR A 42 15.31 1.28 28.21
C TYR A 42 15.74 -0.15 28.50
N THR A 43 15.02 -1.09 27.91
CA THR A 43 15.18 -2.55 28.12
C THR A 43 15.11 -3.26 26.77
N GLU A 44 15.28 -4.58 26.77
CA GLU A 44 15.11 -5.39 25.56
C GLU A 44 13.70 -5.27 24.94
N VAL A 45 12.67 -4.99 25.77
CA VAL A 45 11.31 -4.73 25.29
C VAL A 45 11.30 -3.50 24.36
N HIS A 46 12.02 -2.44 24.75
CA HIS A 46 12.11 -1.21 23.96
C HIS A 46 12.94 -1.40 22.69
N ALA A 47 14.01 -2.21 22.76
CA ALA A 47 14.80 -2.56 21.57
C ALA A 47 13.96 -3.37 20.57
N ALA A 48 13.17 -4.34 21.05
CA ALA A 48 12.24 -5.09 20.22
C ALA A 48 11.14 -4.20 19.61
N ALA A 49 10.57 -3.27 20.39
CA ALA A 49 9.60 -2.29 19.92
C ALA A 49 10.16 -1.41 18.79
N LEU A 50 11.40 -0.91 18.95
CA LEU A 50 12.05 -0.06 17.96
C LEU A 50 12.30 -0.82 16.65
N ARG A 51 12.81 -2.06 16.72
CA ARG A 51 13.01 -2.90 15.53
C ARG A 51 11.69 -3.17 14.80
N ALA A 52 10.62 -3.48 15.53
CA ALA A 52 9.29 -3.68 14.96
C ALA A 52 8.77 -2.40 14.28
N PHE A 53 8.85 -1.26 14.97
CA PHE A 53 8.43 0.03 14.42
C PHE A 53 9.17 0.38 13.13
N LEU A 54 10.51 0.29 13.13
CA LEU A 54 11.32 0.62 11.96
C LEU A 54 11.06 -0.32 10.77
N ALA A 55 10.73 -1.59 11.03
CA ALA A 55 10.34 -2.53 9.98
C ALA A 55 8.92 -2.28 9.43
N LEU A 56 8.00 -1.80 10.28
CA LEU A 56 6.64 -1.43 9.87
C LEU A 56 6.62 -0.21 8.93
N VAL A 57 7.56 0.72 9.06
CA VAL A 57 7.62 1.94 8.22
C VAL A 57 7.67 1.64 6.71
N PRO A 58 8.60 0.84 6.17
CA PRO A 58 8.59 0.49 4.74
C PRO A 58 7.44 -0.44 4.33
N ALA A 59 6.80 -1.13 5.27
CA ALA A 59 5.68 -2.04 5.00
C ALA A 59 4.32 -1.31 4.88
N HIS A 60 4.03 -0.42 5.84
CA HIS A 60 2.72 0.22 6.01
C HIS A 60 2.75 1.76 5.94
N GLY A 61 3.95 2.36 5.87
CA GLY A 61 4.15 3.81 5.98
C GLY A 61 4.19 4.28 7.42
N HIS A 62 4.85 5.41 7.67
CA HIS A 62 5.12 5.91 9.02
C HIS A 62 3.84 6.11 9.85
N ALA A 63 2.81 6.75 9.30
CA ALA A 63 1.58 7.04 10.05
C ALA A 63 0.85 5.76 10.51
N THR A 64 0.78 4.74 9.64
CA THR A 64 0.16 3.45 9.99
C THR A 64 1.05 2.65 10.92
N ALA A 65 2.37 2.65 10.73
CA ALA A 65 3.33 2.02 11.64
C ALA A 65 3.20 2.59 13.07
N SER A 66 3.07 3.91 13.21
CA SER A 66 2.83 4.55 14.50
C SER A 66 1.52 4.09 15.13
N ARG A 67 0.41 4.06 14.37
CA ARG A 67 -0.89 3.59 14.87
C ARG A 67 -0.87 2.12 15.30
N ILE A 68 -0.22 1.24 14.53
CA ILE A 68 -0.03 -0.17 14.88
C ILE A 68 0.71 -0.29 16.21
N MET A 69 1.85 0.40 16.36
CA MET A 69 2.64 0.33 17.58
C MET A 69 1.91 0.93 18.79
N ASN A 70 1.19 2.03 18.62
CA ASN A 70 0.35 2.62 19.68
C ASN A 70 -0.71 1.61 20.14
N ALA A 71 -1.50 1.05 19.21
CA ALA A 71 -2.54 0.07 19.53
C ALA A 71 -1.96 -1.16 20.25
N VAL A 72 -0.82 -1.68 19.77
CA VAL A 72 -0.11 -2.76 20.45
C VAL A 72 0.29 -2.35 21.87
N ASN A 73 0.91 -1.18 22.05
CA ASN A 73 1.36 -0.69 23.35
C ASN A 73 0.19 -0.48 24.34
N ASP A 74 -0.97 -0.10 23.84
CA ASP A 74 -2.22 0.08 24.59
C ASP A 74 -2.99 -1.24 24.82
N ASN A 75 -2.45 -2.38 24.39
CA ASN A 75 -3.06 -3.72 24.44
C ASN A 75 -4.33 -3.87 23.60
N ASP A 76 -4.52 -3.03 22.59
CA ASP A 76 -5.54 -3.17 21.56
C ASP A 76 -5.00 -3.93 20.35
N LEU A 77 -4.88 -5.25 20.50
CA LEU A 77 -4.35 -6.11 19.44
C LEU A 77 -5.30 -6.19 18.23
N GLU A 78 -6.60 -6.07 18.44
CA GLU A 78 -7.61 -6.15 17.38
C GLU A 78 -7.42 -4.99 16.38
N THR A 79 -7.30 -3.75 16.87
CA THR A 79 -7.03 -2.60 16.01
C THR A 79 -5.69 -2.74 15.29
N ALA A 80 -4.66 -3.27 15.95
CA ALA A 80 -3.36 -3.49 15.31
C ALA A 80 -3.44 -4.49 14.14
N LEU A 81 -4.19 -5.59 14.32
CA LEU A 81 -4.39 -6.60 13.28
C LEU A 81 -5.22 -6.07 12.11
N ASP A 82 -6.33 -5.34 12.35
CA ASP A 82 -7.12 -4.70 11.29
C ASP A 82 -6.27 -3.76 10.42
N LEU A 83 -5.39 -2.96 11.03
CA LEU A 83 -4.49 -2.07 10.29
C LEU A 83 -3.49 -2.84 9.41
N ILE A 84 -3.01 -3.99 9.87
CA ILE A 84 -2.10 -4.86 9.11
C ILE A 84 -2.85 -5.49 7.93
N ASP A 85 -4.04 -6.03 8.16
CA ASP A 85 -4.87 -6.69 7.14
C ASP A 85 -5.32 -5.72 6.04
N ARG A 86 -5.67 -4.48 6.40
CA ARG A 86 -5.90 -3.41 5.43
C ARG A 86 -4.67 -3.12 4.58
N GLY A 87 -3.48 -3.17 5.20
CA GLY A 87 -2.21 -3.07 4.50
C GLY A 87 -2.01 -4.17 3.46
N HIS A 88 -2.28 -5.42 3.82
CA HIS A 88 -2.21 -6.57 2.91
C HIS A 88 -3.24 -6.48 1.78
N THR A 89 -4.47 -6.09 2.10
CA THR A 89 -5.53 -5.86 1.11
C THR A 89 -5.12 -4.76 0.12
N GLN A 90 -4.51 -3.68 0.60
CA GLN A 90 -4.01 -2.61 -0.26
C GLN A 90 -2.91 -3.10 -1.21
N LEU A 91 -1.96 -3.90 -0.70
CA LEU A 91 -0.90 -4.47 -1.54
C LEU A 91 -1.45 -5.42 -2.61
N LEU A 92 -2.44 -6.25 -2.28
CA LEU A 92 -3.10 -7.13 -3.24
C LEU A 92 -3.78 -6.33 -4.35
N ARG A 93 -4.59 -5.32 -3.98
CA ARG A 93 -5.25 -4.42 -4.95
C ARG A 93 -4.25 -3.71 -5.86
N ASP A 94 -3.12 -3.26 -5.33
CA ASP A 94 -2.08 -2.60 -6.13
C ASP A 94 -1.47 -3.56 -7.16
N ARG A 95 -1.26 -4.83 -6.80
CA ARG A 95 -0.78 -5.88 -7.73
C ARG A 95 -1.80 -6.20 -8.82
N GLU A 96 -3.06 -6.34 -8.45
CA GLU A 96 -4.15 -6.56 -9.40
C GLU A 96 -4.26 -5.40 -10.38
N THR A 97 -4.15 -4.17 -9.88
CA THR A 97 -4.15 -2.96 -10.71
C THR A 97 -3.02 -3.00 -11.73
N LEU A 98 -1.77 -3.26 -11.31
CA LEU A 98 -0.64 -3.39 -12.23
C LEU A 98 -0.87 -4.49 -13.27
N ALA A 99 -1.40 -5.65 -12.87
CA ALA A 99 -1.70 -6.75 -13.78
C ALA A 99 -2.81 -6.39 -14.78
N GLY A 100 -3.85 -5.68 -14.33
CA GLY A 100 -4.94 -5.19 -15.18
C GLY A 100 -4.46 -4.18 -16.21
N VAL A 101 -3.62 -3.22 -15.79
CA VAL A 101 -3.03 -2.22 -16.66
C VAL A 101 -2.12 -2.86 -17.71
N ARG A 102 -1.26 -3.80 -17.31
CA ARG A 102 -0.38 -4.50 -18.25
C ARG A 102 -1.17 -5.27 -19.30
N ARG A 103 -2.20 -6.04 -18.88
CA ARG A 103 -3.10 -6.74 -19.82
C ARG A 103 -3.80 -5.78 -20.79
N ALA A 104 -4.24 -4.63 -20.31
CA ALA A 104 -4.92 -3.64 -21.16
C ALA A 104 -3.95 -3.03 -22.19
N VAL A 105 -2.72 -2.72 -21.79
CA VAL A 105 -1.67 -2.24 -22.73
C VAL A 105 -1.28 -3.32 -23.73
N ASP A 106 -1.09 -4.57 -23.28
CA ASP A 106 -0.78 -5.69 -24.17
C ASP A 106 -1.89 -5.88 -25.22
N HIS A 107 -3.17 -5.76 -24.83
CA HIS A 107 -4.30 -5.83 -25.76
C HIS A 107 -4.25 -4.72 -26.82
N LEU A 108 -4.03 -3.47 -26.40
CA LEU A 108 -3.95 -2.31 -27.30
C LEU A 108 -2.74 -2.34 -28.25
N THR A 109 -1.67 -3.06 -27.88
CA THR A 109 -0.46 -3.20 -28.71
C THR A 109 -0.46 -4.45 -29.59
N THR A 110 -1.30 -5.45 -29.26
CA THR A 110 -1.38 -6.73 -30.00
C THR A 110 -2.55 -6.77 -30.99
N GLU A 111 -3.59 -5.96 -30.81
CA GLU A 111 -4.66 -5.85 -31.82
C GLU A 111 -4.09 -5.35 -33.15
N PRO A 112 -4.36 -6.03 -34.29
CA PRO A 112 -3.93 -5.55 -35.58
C PRO A 112 -4.59 -4.21 -35.82
N ALA A 113 -3.78 -3.14 -35.81
CA ALA A 113 -4.20 -1.83 -36.27
C ALA A 113 -4.73 -2.00 -37.69
N THR A 114 -6.05 -2.00 -37.84
CA THR A 114 -6.66 -1.78 -39.16
C THR A 114 -6.08 -0.44 -39.63
N PRO A 115 -5.56 -0.30 -40.87
CA PRO A 115 -4.95 0.95 -41.31
C PRO A 115 -5.99 2.06 -41.25
N GLN A 116 -6.02 2.75 -40.12
CA GLN A 116 -6.93 3.84 -39.84
C GLN A 116 -6.32 5.06 -40.53
N PRO A 117 -7.08 5.77 -41.41
CA PRO A 117 -6.62 7.05 -41.92
C PRO A 117 -6.22 7.97 -40.75
N PRO A 118 -5.31 8.95 -40.95
CA PRO A 118 -4.86 9.85 -39.89
C PRO A 118 -6.08 10.36 -39.13
N THR A 119 -6.21 9.94 -37.89
CA THR A 119 -7.51 9.92 -37.21
C THR A 119 -7.88 11.36 -36.94
N ALA A 120 -8.87 11.88 -37.68
CA ALA A 120 -9.49 13.14 -37.36
C ALA A 120 -9.85 13.10 -35.86
N PRO A 121 -9.58 14.17 -35.10
CA PRO A 121 -9.82 14.15 -33.68
C PRO A 121 -11.32 13.97 -33.43
N TYR A 122 -11.66 13.15 -32.44
CA TYR A 122 -13.05 12.79 -32.16
C TYR A 122 -13.73 13.96 -31.46
N THR A 123 -15.02 14.13 -31.70
CA THR A 123 -15.91 14.87 -30.80
C THR A 123 -16.28 14.00 -29.60
N ILE A 124 -16.83 14.61 -28.54
CA ILE A 124 -17.27 13.86 -27.35
C ILE A 124 -18.34 12.81 -27.69
N GLY A 125 -19.21 13.09 -28.67
CA GLY A 125 -20.27 12.19 -29.10
C GLY A 125 -19.73 10.98 -29.85
N GLU A 126 -18.78 11.19 -30.75
CA GLU A 126 -18.14 10.10 -31.50
C GLU A 126 -17.31 9.19 -30.58
N LEU A 127 -16.58 9.78 -29.62
CA LEU A 127 -15.83 9.01 -28.64
C LEU A 127 -16.75 8.21 -27.71
N ALA A 128 -17.86 8.82 -27.27
CA ALA A 128 -18.87 8.16 -26.44
C ALA A 128 -19.49 6.98 -27.19
N HIS A 129 -19.85 7.17 -28.46
CA HIS A 129 -20.42 6.11 -29.29
C HIS A 129 -19.42 4.96 -29.51
N ARG A 130 -18.16 5.27 -29.83
CA ARG A 130 -17.09 4.28 -30.02
C ARG A 130 -16.89 3.38 -28.80
N LEU A 131 -16.91 3.97 -27.60
CA LEU A 131 -16.71 3.23 -26.35
C LEU A 131 -18.00 2.66 -25.74
N ASN A 132 -19.15 2.87 -26.41
CA ASN A 132 -20.48 2.54 -25.89
C ASN A 132 -20.70 3.14 -24.48
N LEU A 133 -20.35 4.42 -24.32
CA LEU A 133 -20.48 5.21 -23.09
C LEU A 133 -21.40 6.41 -23.31
N THR A 134 -21.80 7.05 -22.21
CA THR A 134 -22.49 8.35 -22.30
C THR A 134 -21.47 9.48 -22.37
N THR A 135 -21.85 10.61 -22.99
CA THR A 135 -21.04 11.83 -22.95
C THR A 135 -20.88 12.37 -21.52
N ALA A 136 -21.84 12.12 -20.63
CA ALA A 136 -21.72 12.44 -19.20
C ALA A 136 -20.61 11.64 -18.52
N THR A 137 -20.44 10.37 -18.88
CA THR A 137 -19.33 9.53 -18.40
C THR A 137 -17.98 10.11 -18.84
N LEU A 138 -17.83 10.48 -20.11
CA LEU A 138 -16.58 11.10 -20.59
C LEU A 138 -16.28 12.44 -19.91
N ARG A 139 -17.30 13.24 -19.61
CA ARG A 139 -17.14 14.47 -18.81
C ARG A 139 -16.64 14.18 -17.39
N SER A 140 -17.16 13.14 -16.74
CA SER A 140 -16.63 12.73 -15.43
C SER A 140 -15.16 12.29 -15.50
N TRP A 141 -14.70 11.80 -16.66
CA TRP A 141 -13.29 11.45 -16.87
C TRP A 141 -12.43 12.69 -17.15
N GLU A 142 -12.96 13.73 -17.81
CA GLU A 142 -12.31 15.05 -17.85
C GLU A 142 -12.14 15.64 -16.44
N ASP A 143 -13.19 15.59 -15.62
CA ASP A 143 -13.15 16.11 -14.24
C ASP A 143 -12.12 15.35 -13.37
N ALA A 144 -11.95 14.05 -13.64
CA ALA A 144 -10.92 13.22 -13.01
C ALA A 144 -9.52 13.37 -13.62
N ALA A 145 -9.32 14.32 -14.55
CA ALA A 145 -8.08 14.54 -15.29
C ALA A 145 -7.57 13.29 -16.04
N ILE A 146 -8.46 12.36 -16.37
CA ILE A 146 -8.16 11.20 -17.22
C ILE A 146 -8.05 11.64 -18.68
N LEU A 147 -8.98 12.47 -19.13
CA LEU A 147 -8.98 13.05 -20.49
C LEU A 147 -8.64 14.54 -20.41
N ALA A 148 -7.87 15.03 -21.39
CA ALA A 148 -7.47 16.44 -21.46
C ALA A 148 -7.73 17.00 -22.86
N PRO A 149 -9.01 17.02 -23.32
CA PRO A 149 -9.34 17.45 -24.66
C PRO A 149 -9.00 18.93 -24.86
N ILE A 150 -8.49 19.25 -26.04
CA ILE A 150 -8.29 20.64 -26.46
C ILE A 150 -9.58 21.18 -27.06
N ARG A 151 -9.69 22.51 -27.15
CA ARG A 151 -10.74 23.15 -27.95
C ARG A 151 -10.19 23.47 -29.33
N ASP A 152 -10.96 23.11 -30.36
CA ASP A 152 -10.69 23.50 -31.74
C ASP A 152 -10.75 25.04 -31.84
N PRO A 153 -9.68 25.71 -32.30
CA PRO A 153 -9.66 27.17 -32.46
C PRO A 153 -10.69 27.71 -33.45
N ALA A 154 -11.09 26.93 -34.46
CA ALA A 154 -12.01 27.38 -35.51
C ALA A 154 -13.48 27.25 -35.08
N THR A 155 -13.81 26.22 -34.31
CA THR A 155 -15.21 25.88 -33.98
C THR A 155 -15.53 26.03 -32.49
N GLY A 156 -14.52 26.10 -31.61
CA GLY A 156 -14.66 26.16 -30.16
C GLY A 156 -15.07 24.83 -29.51
N TYR A 157 -15.33 23.78 -30.29
CA TYR A 157 -15.73 22.47 -29.79
C TYR A 157 -14.56 21.70 -29.17
N ARG A 158 -14.86 20.82 -28.21
CA ARG A 158 -13.89 19.87 -27.64
C ARG A 158 -13.53 18.82 -28.69
N VAL A 159 -12.24 18.59 -28.86
CA VAL A 159 -11.71 17.57 -29.75
C VAL A 159 -10.71 16.68 -28.99
N TYR A 160 -10.87 15.37 -29.14
CA TYR A 160 -10.08 14.33 -28.47
C TYR A 160 -9.06 13.76 -29.45
N ARG A 161 -7.78 13.83 -29.08
CA ARG A 161 -6.67 13.38 -29.92
C ARG A 161 -6.32 11.92 -29.63
N ALA A 162 -5.34 11.38 -30.37
CA ALA A 162 -4.92 9.99 -30.24
C ALA A 162 -4.54 9.59 -28.80
N ASP A 163 -3.93 10.50 -28.02
CA ASP A 163 -3.60 10.22 -26.62
C ASP A 163 -4.85 10.20 -25.73
N ASP A 164 -5.82 11.10 -25.94
CA ASP A 164 -7.11 11.07 -25.21
C ASP A 164 -7.89 9.78 -25.52
N ILE A 165 -7.87 9.33 -26.78
CA ILE A 165 -8.56 8.09 -27.18
C ILE A 165 -7.92 6.89 -26.49
N ARG A 166 -6.58 6.83 -26.47
CA ARG A 166 -5.82 5.77 -25.78
C ARG A 166 -6.13 5.75 -24.28
N ASP A 167 -6.13 6.92 -23.64
CA ASP A 167 -6.44 7.06 -22.21
C ASP A 167 -7.90 6.67 -21.92
N ALA A 168 -8.84 6.99 -22.82
CA ALA A 168 -10.25 6.60 -22.72
C ALA A 168 -10.45 5.08 -22.88
N GLU A 169 -9.78 4.45 -23.84
CA GLU A 169 -9.83 3.01 -24.07
C GLU A 169 -9.24 2.24 -22.87
N LEU A 170 -8.08 2.67 -22.38
CA LEU A 170 -7.46 2.10 -21.19
C LEU A 170 -8.34 2.26 -19.95
N THR A 171 -8.94 3.45 -19.78
CA THR A 171 -9.90 3.70 -18.69
C THR A 171 -11.12 2.79 -18.79
N HIS A 172 -11.68 2.63 -19.99
CA HIS A 172 -12.83 1.76 -20.22
C HIS A 172 -12.54 0.30 -19.82
N LEU A 173 -11.39 -0.24 -20.25
CA LEU A 173 -10.96 -1.60 -19.91
C LEU A 173 -10.78 -1.79 -18.39
N LEU A 174 -10.14 -0.83 -17.72
CA LEU A 174 -9.92 -0.89 -16.28
C LEU A 174 -11.24 -0.73 -15.51
N ARG A 175 -12.15 0.14 -15.94
CA ARG A 175 -13.47 0.28 -15.31
C ARG A 175 -14.28 -1.02 -15.38
N ARG A 176 -14.21 -1.75 -16.50
CA ARG A 176 -14.85 -3.08 -16.63
C ARG A 176 -14.23 -4.13 -15.70
N GLY A 177 -12.95 -3.97 -15.36
CA GLY A 177 -12.26 -4.77 -14.34
C GLY A 177 -12.59 -4.38 -12.90
N GLY A 178 -13.49 -3.41 -12.67
CA GLY A 178 -13.91 -2.98 -11.33
C GLY A 178 -12.99 -1.96 -10.65
N TYR A 179 -11.99 -1.40 -11.34
CA TYR A 179 -11.07 -0.45 -10.73
C TYR A 179 -11.74 0.93 -10.51
N PRO A 180 -11.52 1.57 -9.34
CA PRO A 180 -12.05 2.90 -9.05
C PRO A 180 -11.37 3.99 -9.91
N LEU A 181 -12.09 5.08 -10.20
CA LEU A 181 -11.67 6.07 -11.19
C LEU A 181 -10.42 6.83 -10.75
N GLU A 182 -10.31 7.14 -9.46
CA GLU A 182 -9.18 7.85 -8.86
C GLU A 182 -7.88 7.06 -9.03
N ARG A 183 -7.97 5.73 -8.94
CA ARG A 183 -6.84 4.82 -9.13
C ARG A 183 -6.42 4.75 -10.59
N ILE A 184 -7.39 4.73 -11.51
CA ILE A 184 -7.12 4.76 -12.95
C ILE A 184 -6.41 6.06 -13.33
N ALA A 185 -6.90 7.21 -12.84
CA ALA A 185 -6.29 8.51 -13.08
C ALA A 185 -4.83 8.56 -12.61
N ALA A 186 -4.53 8.05 -11.42
CA ALA A 186 -3.16 8.00 -10.89
C ALA A 186 -2.21 7.11 -11.72
N VAL A 187 -2.72 6.04 -12.34
CA VAL A 187 -1.93 5.20 -13.24
C VAL A 187 -1.68 5.90 -14.57
N LEU A 188 -2.71 6.50 -15.17
CA LEU A 188 -2.58 7.21 -16.45
C LEU A 188 -1.59 8.38 -16.36
N ASP A 189 -1.59 9.11 -15.25
CA ASP A 189 -0.59 10.15 -15.00
C ASP A 189 0.85 9.59 -15.02
N GLN A 190 1.11 8.42 -14.45
CA GLN A 190 2.42 7.77 -14.51
C GLN A 190 2.79 7.33 -15.93
N ILE A 191 1.82 6.82 -16.70
CA ILE A 191 2.02 6.40 -18.10
C ILE A 191 2.36 7.60 -18.97
N ARG A 192 1.63 8.73 -18.83
CA ARG A 192 1.89 9.97 -19.58
C ARG A 192 3.29 10.51 -19.31
N LYS A 193 3.78 10.41 -18.07
CA LYS A 193 5.14 10.82 -17.69
C LYS A 193 6.24 9.93 -18.29
N ALA A 194 5.94 8.67 -18.62
CA ALA A 194 6.93 7.75 -19.18
C ALA A 194 7.30 8.10 -20.64
N GLY A 195 6.35 8.58 -21.45
CA GLY A 195 6.66 9.16 -22.78
C GLY A 195 7.08 8.18 -23.88
N GLY A 196 6.78 6.88 -23.77
CA GLY A 196 7.04 5.88 -24.83
C GLY A 196 6.95 4.43 -24.36
N THR A 197 6.98 3.45 -25.27
CA THR A 197 6.80 2.02 -24.94
C THR A 197 7.93 1.43 -24.10
N ALA A 198 9.19 1.76 -24.39
CA ALA A 198 10.33 1.32 -23.59
C ALA A 198 10.31 1.92 -22.17
N ALA A 199 9.96 3.20 -22.05
CA ALA A 199 9.82 3.87 -20.77
C ALA A 199 8.60 3.36 -19.98
N LEU A 200 7.52 2.97 -20.67
CA LEU A 200 6.36 2.32 -20.07
C LEU A 200 6.72 0.95 -19.49
N ALA A 201 7.49 0.14 -20.22
CA ALA A 201 7.98 -1.15 -19.73
C ALA A 201 8.87 -0.99 -18.49
N ALA A 202 9.78 -0.01 -18.49
CA ALA A 202 10.60 0.32 -17.32
C ALA A 202 9.73 0.77 -16.14
N THR A 203 8.73 1.61 -16.38
CA THR A 203 7.78 2.08 -15.35
C THR A 203 7.04 0.92 -14.68
N PHE A 204 6.58 -0.07 -15.48
CA PHE A 204 5.93 -1.26 -14.93
C PHE A 204 6.89 -2.16 -14.15
N ALA A 205 8.13 -2.33 -14.62
CA ALA A 205 9.15 -3.09 -13.92
C ALA A 205 9.46 -2.45 -12.55
N ASP A 206 9.65 -1.13 -12.51
CA ASP A 206 9.88 -0.37 -11.28
C ASP A 206 8.69 -0.48 -10.32
N TRP A 207 7.46 -0.40 -10.82
CA TRP A 207 6.27 -0.58 -10.00
C TRP A 207 6.20 -2.00 -9.42
N GLN A 208 6.45 -3.03 -10.23
CA GLN A 208 6.49 -4.41 -9.77
C GLN A 208 7.57 -4.62 -8.68
N GLN A 209 8.75 -4.03 -8.87
CA GLN A 209 9.83 -4.08 -7.88
C GLN A 209 9.42 -3.41 -6.57
N ARG A 210 8.79 -2.23 -6.61
CA ARG A 210 8.28 -1.54 -5.41
C ARG A 210 7.23 -2.38 -4.66
N LEU A 211 6.29 -3.01 -5.37
CA LEU A 211 5.28 -3.89 -4.75
C LEU A 211 5.89 -5.17 -4.18
N THR A 212 6.94 -5.70 -4.80
CA THR A 212 7.69 -6.85 -4.30
C THR A 212 8.44 -6.48 -3.02
N ALA A 213 9.19 -5.36 -3.05
CA ALA A 213 9.92 -4.85 -1.89
C ALA A 213 8.99 -4.57 -0.71
N ARG A 214 7.83 -3.96 -0.94
CA ARG A 214 6.81 -3.73 0.10
C ARG A 214 6.28 -5.04 0.68
N GLY A 215 6.04 -6.06 -0.15
CA GLY A 215 5.63 -7.39 0.31
C GLY A 215 6.67 -8.05 1.20
N VAL A 216 7.96 -7.99 0.82
CA VAL A 216 9.06 -8.49 1.66
C VAL A 216 9.18 -7.69 2.96
N ALA A 217 9.00 -6.37 2.91
CA ALA A 217 8.98 -5.53 4.11
C ALA A 217 7.85 -5.92 5.07
N MET A 218 6.65 -6.24 4.56
CA MET A 218 5.53 -6.74 5.40
C MET A 218 5.88 -8.06 6.09
N LEU A 219 6.56 -9.00 5.41
CA LEU A 219 7.01 -10.25 6.04
C LEU A 219 8.00 -10.00 7.19
N ASN A 220 8.99 -9.14 6.96
CA ASN A 220 9.96 -8.77 7.98
C ASN A 220 9.29 -8.04 9.17
N ALA A 221 8.37 -7.12 8.88
CA ALA A 221 7.62 -6.39 9.90
C ALA A 221 6.77 -7.33 10.77
N ALA A 222 6.06 -8.29 10.16
CA ALA A 222 5.28 -9.28 10.89
C ALA A 222 6.15 -10.13 11.82
N ALA A 223 7.33 -10.57 11.36
CA ALA A 223 8.27 -11.35 12.18
C ALA A 223 8.79 -10.55 13.39
N LEU A 224 9.19 -9.29 13.17
CA LEU A 224 9.71 -8.42 14.24
C LEU A 224 8.62 -7.98 15.22
N LEU A 225 7.40 -7.73 14.73
CA LEU A 225 6.25 -7.44 15.57
C LEU A 225 5.85 -8.66 16.42
N GLY A 226 5.83 -9.85 15.84
CA GLY A 226 5.59 -11.09 16.57
C GLY A 226 6.62 -11.31 17.68
N ARG A 227 7.91 -11.07 17.38
CA ARG A 227 8.97 -11.10 18.40
C ARG A 227 8.75 -10.06 19.50
N TYR A 228 8.32 -8.85 19.15
CA TYR A 228 8.01 -7.81 20.13
C TYR A 228 6.88 -8.25 21.07
N LEU A 229 5.79 -8.79 20.54
CA LEU A 229 4.68 -9.33 21.34
C LEU A 229 5.15 -10.44 22.31
N SER A 230 5.99 -11.37 21.86
CA SER A 230 6.54 -12.44 22.72
C SER A 230 7.47 -11.91 23.84
N VAL A 231 8.29 -10.92 23.53
CA VAL A 231 9.19 -10.30 24.52
C VAL A 231 8.40 -9.52 25.57
N ARG A 232 7.31 -8.84 25.16
CA ARG A 232 6.42 -8.14 26.09
C ARG A 232 5.70 -9.09 27.03
N SER A 233 5.06 -10.14 26.52
CA SER A 233 4.30 -11.09 27.36
C SER A 233 5.20 -11.77 28.41
N SER A 234 6.45 -12.06 28.04
CA SER A 234 7.46 -12.61 28.95
C SER A 234 7.88 -11.61 30.05
N SER A 235 7.74 -10.31 29.81
CA SER A 235 8.07 -9.25 30.77
C SER A 235 6.92 -8.89 31.71
N THR A 236 5.66 -9.02 31.28
CA THR A 236 4.47 -8.77 32.11
C THR A 236 4.14 -9.91 33.08
N GLY A 237 4.84 -11.05 33.00
CA GLY A 237 4.57 -12.22 33.85
C GLY A 237 3.33 -13.03 33.45
N GLU A 238 2.69 -12.69 32.32
CA GLU A 238 1.57 -13.45 31.74
C GLU A 238 2.06 -14.75 31.07
N THR A 239 2.55 -15.69 31.87
CA THR A 239 2.99 -17.01 31.38
C THR A 239 1.81 -18.00 31.25
N GLY A 240 0.66 -17.58 30.72
CA GLY A 240 -0.49 -18.50 30.74
C GLY A 240 -1.70 -18.14 29.89
N ALA A 241 -1.56 -18.01 28.56
CA ALA A 241 -2.73 -18.14 27.66
C ALA A 241 -2.41 -18.43 26.19
N ILE A 242 -1.15 -18.68 25.80
CA ILE A 242 -0.82 -19.08 24.42
C ILE A 242 -0.19 -20.47 24.44
N ARG A 243 -0.89 -21.45 25.02
CA ARG A 243 -0.60 -22.86 24.79
C ARG A 243 -1.44 -23.30 23.60
N THR A 244 -0.84 -23.15 22.42
CA THR A 244 -1.06 -23.93 21.19
C THR A 244 -2.32 -24.81 21.16
N GLY A 245 -3.27 -24.47 20.28
CA GLY A 245 -4.37 -25.34 19.88
C GLY A 245 -3.89 -26.58 19.14
N ARG A 246 -3.33 -27.56 19.87
CA ARG A 246 -2.97 -28.88 19.35
C ARG A 246 -3.57 -30.06 20.16
N GLU A 247 -4.45 -29.81 21.12
CA GLU A 247 -5.15 -30.89 21.85
C GLU A 247 -6.63 -30.54 22.06
N ALA A 248 -7.43 -30.62 20.99
CA ALA A 248 -8.91 -30.61 21.10
C ALA A 248 -9.62 -31.36 19.95
N VAL A 249 -8.96 -32.34 19.32
CA VAL A 249 -9.59 -33.21 18.29
C VAL A 249 -9.43 -34.70 18.61
N ALA A 250 -9.13 -35.05 19.86
CA ALA A 250 -9.04 -36.46 20.28
C ALA A 250 -9.72 -36.66 21.63
N SER A 251 -11.03 -36.45 21.69
CA SER A 251 -11.86 -36.95 22.81
C SER A 251 -13.33 -37.19 22.47
N ASP A 252 -13.81 -36.90 21.26
CA ASP A 252 -15.24 -37.04 20.92
C ASP A 252 -15.59 -38.26 20.05
N GLN A 253 -14.81 -39.35 20.17
CA GLN A 253 -15.05 -40.58 19.41
C GLN A 253 -15.08 -41.85 20.26
N VAL A 254 -15.66 -41.79 21.47
CA VAL A 254 -15.90 -43.01 22.30
C VAL A 254 -17.32 -43.14 22.87
N LEU A 255 -18.26 -42.20 22.69
CA LEU A 255 -19.65 -42.40 23.19
C LEU A 255 -20.71 -42.09 22.13
N ALA A 256 -20.88 -43.04 21.21
CA ALA A 256 -22.16 -43.33 20.58
C ALA A 256 -22.18 -44.82 20.21
N GLN A 257 -22.63 -45.62 21.18
CA GLN A 257 -23.48 -46.78 20.89
C GLN A 257 -24.85 -46.27 20.44
#